data_AF-A0AAN6W3E2-F1
#
_entry.id   AF-A0AAN6W3E2-F1
#
_cell.length_a   1.000
_cell.length_b   1.000
_cell.length_c   1.000
_cell.angle_alpha   90.00
_cell.angle_beta   90.00
_cell.angle_gamma   90.00
#
_symmetry.space_group_name_H-M   'P 1'
#
loop_
_entity.id
_entity.type
_entity.pdbx_description
1 polymer ?
#
loop_
_entity_poly.entity_id
_entity_poly.type
_entity_poly.pdbx_seq_one_letter_code
_entity_poly.pdbx_strand_id
1 'polypeptide(L)'
;MDSDVKLFSVRISGAKNAQLHQKLEHATYPDQTSLSDNWAYGVPVSHIKRLVSYWKDGFDWRQQEAAPNRDLPQYTTLIHVEGFDPLKIHRVHKKGSRPGPIPLLLCHGWPGSFNEVAKIIPLLTAQTAKSIPALTSLPHLSPTSVSLLGHPSQDLHSSIVVSTYVQLLTDDEILTWISIYHFSDAGPEASCRIYYENAHSPSAKKVEEYNLGVKLGVSTFPKDLLMSPSSHCQTLGPLVFEKWHDRGGHFAAWEVPELLVEDLRVMFGGLVKSGELKFAGHK
;
A
#
# COMPACT_ATOMS: atom_id res chain seq x y z
N MET A 1 2.18 -22.77 15.74
CA MET A 1 1.22 -22.96 14.64
C MET A 1 1.78 -22.21 13.44
N ASP A 2 2.61 -22.85 12.62
CA ASP A 2 3.39 -22.20 11.55
C ASP A 2 3.42 -23.06 10.27
N SER A 3 2.31 -23.75 9.99
CA SER A 3 2.23 -24.82 8.97
C SER A 3 1.72 -24.38 7.61
N ASP A 4 1.18 -23.17 7.47
CA ASP A 4 0.51 -22.71 6.22
C ASP A 4 1.13 -21.47 5.56
N VAL A 5 2.30 -21.01 6.01
CA VAL A 5 3.06 -19.96 5.30
C VAL A 5 3.87 -20.59 4.17
N LYS A 6 3.56 -20.22 2.93
CA LYS A 6 4.18 -20.75 1.70
C LYS A 6 4.90 -19.63 0.97
N LEU A 7 6.09 -19.89 0.44
CA LEU A 7 6.81 -18.94 -0.43
C LEU A 7 5.97 -18.63 -1.68
N PHE A 8 6.04 -17.38 -2.14
CA PHE A 8 5.33 -16.92 -3.32
C PHE A 8 6.26 -16.13 -4.25
N SER A 9 5.98 -16.21 -5.54
CA SER A 9 6.59 -15.33 -6.55
C SER A 9 5.55 -15.03 -7.62
N VAL A 10 5.48 -13.77 -8.04
CA VAL A 10 4.62 -13.33 -9.14
C VAL A 10 5.12 -14.00 -10.41
N ARG A 11 4.29 -14.84 -11.03
CA ARG A 11 4.64 -15.48 -12.31
C ARG A 11 3.43 -15.58 -13.20
N ILE A 12 3.30 -14.65 -14.12
CA ILE A 12 2.19 -14.64 -15.07
C ILE A 12 2.45 -15.66 -16.18
N SER A 13 1.44 -16.41 -16.61
CA SER A 13 1.59 -17.39 -17.67
C SER A 13 1.70 -16.72 -19.05
N GLY A 14 2.42 -17.34 -19.99
CA GLY A 14 2.46 -16.86 -21.37
C GLY A 14 1.06 -16.76 -22.00
N ALA A 15 0.14 -17.64 -21.61
CA ALA A 15 -1.26 -17.60 -22.03
C ALA A 15 -2.02 -16.37 -21.49
N LYS A 16 -1.89 -16.03 -20.19
CA LYS A 16 -2.47 -14.80 -19.62
C LYS A 16 -1.93 -13.57 -20.35
N ASN A 17 -0.63 -13.53 -20.67
CA ASN A 17 -0.05 -12.41 -21.41
C ASN A 17 -0.54 -12.33 -22.87
N ALA A 18 -0.56 -13.44 -23.60
CA ALA A 18 -1.09 -13.48 -24.97
C ALA A 18 -2.56 -13.04 -25.04
N GLN A 19 -3.37 -13.43 -24.05
CA GLN A 19 -4.75 -12.98 -23.91
C GLN A 19 -4.85 -11.45 -23.67
N LEU A 20 -3.92 -10.87 -22.90
CA LEU A 20 -3.85 -9.41 -22.74
C LEU A 20 -3.55 -8.72 -24.09
N HIS A 21 -2.54 -9.17 -24.85
CA HIS A 21 -2.24 -8.57 -26.16
C HIS A 21 -3.42 -8.66 -27.12
N GLN A 22 -4.18 -9.78 -27.13
CA GLN A 22 -5.42 -9.89 -27.92
C GLN A 22 -6.48 -8.87 -27.49
N LYS A 23 -6.66 -8.62 -26.18
CA LYS A 23 -7.57 -7.58 -25.68
C LYS A 23 -7.12 -6.17 -26.06
N LEU A 24 -5.82 -5.89 -26.06
CA LEU A 24 -5.26 -4.59 -26.45
C LEU A 24 -5.42 -4.34 -27.97
N GLU A 25 -5.21 -5.36 -28.81
CA GLU A 25 -5.40 -5.28 -30.26
C GLU A 25 -6.87 -5.03 -30.65
N HIS A 26 -7.81 -5.58 -29.89
CA HIS A 26 -9.25 -5.42 -30.11
C HIS A 26 -9.91 -4.34 -29.23
N ALA A 27 -9.12 -3.45 -28.64
CA ALA A 27 -9.63 -2.37 -27.80
C ALA A 27 -10.44 -1.35 -28.62
N THR A 28 -11.69 -1.12 -28.21
CA THR A 28 -12.52 -0.03 -28.75
C THR A 28 -12.37 1.23 -27.88
N TYR A 29 -12.63 2.39 -28.48
CA TYR A 29 -12.49 3.69 -27.83
C TYR A 29 -13.76 4.52 -28.03
N PRO A 30 -14.15 5.38 -27.08
CA PRO A 30 -15.30 6.25 -27.23
C PRO A 30 -15.04 7.33 -28.30
N ASP A 31 -16.11 7.84 -28.90
CA ASP A 31 -16.07 8.96 -29.83
C ASP A 31 -15.50 10.22 -29.17
N GLN A 32 -14.70 10.98 -29.93
CA GLN A 32 -14.10 12.22 -29.42
C GLN A 32 -15.08 13.39 -29.55
N THR A 33 -15.14 14.19 -28.49
CA THR A 33 -15.93 15.41 -28.36
C THR A 33 -14.99 16.59 -28.10
N SER A 34 -15.51 17.82 -28.07
CA SER A 34 -14.76 19.02 -27.66
C SER A 34 -14.21 18.96 -26.22
N LEU A 35 -14.69 18.03 -25.38
CA LEU A 35 -14.22 17.82 -24.01
C LEU A 35 -13.16 16.70 -23.90
N SER A 36 -12.92 15.91 -24.96
CA SER A 36 -12.17 14.64 -24.87
C SER A 36 -10.65 14.76 -24.62
N ASP A 37 -10.09 15.96 -24.74
CA ASP A 37 -8.68 16.26 -24.39
C ASP A 37 -8.56 17.16 -23.14
N ASN A 38 -9.63 17.27 -22.33
CA ASN A 38 -9.63 18.02 -21.07
C ASN A 38 -9.55 17.09 -19.84
N TRP A 39 -8.40 17.09 -19.17
CA TRP A 39 -8.13 16.30 -17.96
C TRP A 39 -9.11 16.54 -16.80
N ALA A 40 -9.82 17.67 -16.77
CA ALA A 40 -10.87 17.93 -15.77
C ALA A 40 -12.08 16.97 -15.89
N TYR A 41 -12.23 16.28 -17.03
CA TYR A 41 -13.28 15.29 -17.30
C TYR A 41 -12.76 13.84 -17.31
N GLY A 42 -11.53 13.61 -16.86
CA GLY A 42 -10.88 12.29 -16.84
C GLY A 42 -9.71 12.17 -17.81
N VAL A 43 -9.17 10.97 -17.97
CA VAL A 43 -7.99 10.73 -18.82
C VAL A 43 -8.36 10.89 -20.31
N PRO A 44 -7.66 11.74 -21.08
CA PRO A 44 -7.92 11.92 -22.50
C PRO A 44 -7.85 10.63 -23.32
N VAL A 45 -8.75 10.48 -24.29
CA VAL A 45 -8.79 9.31 -25.20
C VAL A 45 -7.49 9.17 -25.99
N SER A 46 -6.89 10.32 -26.37
CA SER A 46 -5.57 10.41 -26.98
C SER A 46 -4.47 9.79 -26.11
N HIS A 47 -4.49 10.06 -24.79
CA HIS A 47 -3.55 9.50 -23.83
C HIS A 47 -3.78 8.00 -23.59
N ILE A 48 -5.04 7.53 -23.53
CA ILE A 48 -5.36 6.10 -23.41
C ILE A 48 -4.88 5.33 -24.66
N LYS A 49 -5.13 5.82 -25.88
CA LYS A 49 -4.65 5.19 -27.13
C LYS A 49 -3.11 5.08 -27.15
N ARG A 50 -2.41 6.15 -26.76
CA ARG A 50 -0.94 6.17 -26.60
C ARG A 50 -0.46 5.09 -25.61
N LEU A 51 -1.07 5.02 -24.44
CA LEU A 51 -0.69 4.07 -23.39
C LEU A 51 -1.00 2.61 -23.81
N VAL A 52 -2.11 2.36 -24.52
CA VAL A 52 -2.44 1.02 -25.06
C VAL A 52 -1.44 0.58 -26.12
N SER A 53 -1.01 1.46 -27.03
CA SER A 53 0.06 1.12 -27.99
C SER A 53 1.38 0.83 -27.28
N TYR A 54 1.79 1.65 -26.30
CA TYR A 54 2.97 1.35 -25.50
C TYR A 54 2.85 0.01 -24.75
N TRP A 55 1.67 -0.31 -24.19
CA TRP A 55 1.41 -1.59 -23.52
C TRP A 55 1.50 -2.78 -24.48
N LYS A 56 1.07 -2.62 -25.72
CA LYS A 56 1.12 -3.67 -26.74
C LYS A 56 2.53 -3.90 -27.28
N ASP A 57 3.26 -2.80 -27.54
CA ASP A 57 4.43 -2.80 -28.42
C ASP A 57 5.76 -2.53 -27.69
N GLY A 58 5.74 -1.97 -26.47
CA GLY A 58 6.94 -1.56 -25.72
C GLY A 58 7.05 -2.11 -24.29
N PHE A 59 5.94 -2.39 -23.61
CA PHE A 59 5.94 -2.83 -22.21
C PHE A 59 6.33 -4.31 -22.03
N ASP A 60 7.47 -4.57 -21.39
CA ASP A 60 7.88 -5.93 -21.02
C ASP A 60 7.50 -6.29 -19.58
N TRP A 61 6.38 -7.02 -19.42
CA TRP A 61 5.97 -7.54 -18.12
C TRP A 61 7.03 -8.45 -17.45
N ARG A 62 7.89 -9.17 -18.20
CA ARG A 62 8.95 -10.00 -17.61
C ARG A 62 10.06 -9.17 -16.96
N GLN A 63 10.35 -8.00 -17.52
CA GLN A 63 11.24 -7.03 -16.89
C GLN A 63 10.62 -6.50 -15.58
N GLN A 64 9.34 -6.15 -15.61
CA GLN A 64 8.65 -5.58 -14.44
C GLN A 64 8.38 -6.60 -13.32
N GLU A 65 8.09 -7.87 -13.63
CA GLU A 65 7.91 -8.92 -12.60
C GLU A 65 9.24 -9.30 -11.91
N ALA A 66 10.39 -9.05 -12.54
CA ALA A 66 11.70 -9.45 -12.01
C ALA A 66 12.10 -8.67 -10.74
N ALA A 67 11.83 -7.37 -10.69
CA ALA A 67 12.18 -6.52 -9.54
C ALA A 67 11.47 -6.92 -8.23
N PRO A 68 10.12 -6.99 -8.16
CA PRO A 68 9.44 -7.37 -6.92
C PRO A 68 9.74 -8.81 -6.49
N ASN A 69 9.97 -9.74 -7.43
CA ASN A 69 10.38 -11.11 -7.10
C ASN A 69 11.80 -11.21 -6.51
N ARG A 70 12.71 -10.33 -6.92
CA ARG A 70 14.09 -10.25 -6.42
C ARG A 70 14.16 -9.55 -5.07
N ASP A 71 13.49 -8.40 -4.95
CA ASP A 71 13.72 -7.46 -3.85
C ASP A 71 12.73 -7.62 -2.69
N LEU A 72 11.53 -8.15 -2.96
CA LEU A 72 10.45 -8.33 -1.98
C LEU A 72 10.24 -9.82 -1.70
N PRO A 73 10.63 -10.34 -0.52
CA PRO A 73 10.32 -11.71 -0.14
C PRO A 73 8.81 -11.83 0.07
N GLN A 74 8.16 -12.66 -0.74
CA GLN A 74 6.71 -12.81 -0.79
C GLN A 74 6.27 -14.19 -0.30
N TYR A 75 5.09 -14.21 0.31
CA TYR A 75 4.49 -15.38 0.91
C TYR A 75 2.97 -15.38 0.69
N THR A 76 2.37 -16.56 0.73
CA THR A 76 0.92 -16.72 0.93
C THR A 76 0.64 -17.49 2.21
N THR A 77 -0.45 -17.16 2.90
CA THR A 77 -0.96 -17.93 4.04
C THR A 77 -2.48 -18.05 3.95
N LEU A 78 -3.05 -19.11 4.52
CA LEU A 78 -4.50 -19.20 4.71
C LEU A 78 -4.89 -18.51 6.02
N ILE A 79 -5.92 -17.67 5.98
CA ILE A 79 -6.56 -17.09 7.16
C ILE A 79 -8.01 -17.57 7.19
N HIS A 80 -8.40 -18.17 8.30
CA HIS A 80 -9.78 -18.56 8.56
C HIS A 80 -10.50 -17.41 9.28
N VAL A 81 -11.62 -16.98 8.71
CA VAL A 81 -12.52 -15.99 9.31
C VAL A 81 -13.90 -16.62 9.38
N GLU A 82 -14.57 -16.50 10.53
CA GLU A 82 -15.93 -17.03 10.70
C GLU A 82 -16.88 -16.44 9.64
N GLY A 83 -17.68 -17.29 9.00
CA GLY A 83 -18.59 -16.89 7.92
C GLY A 83 -17.97 -16.81 6.52
N PHE A 84 -16.67 -17.09 6.36
CA PHE A 84 -15.98 -17.07 5.06
C PHE A 84 -15.23 -18.37 4.75
N ASP A 85 -15.09 -18.69 3.46
CA ASP A 85 -14.13 -19.69 3.01
C ASP A 85 -12.69 -19.29 3.39
N PRO A 86 -11.74 -20.25 3.52
CA PRO A 86 -10.36 -19.95 3.89
C PRO A 86 -9.70 -18.95 2.93
N LEU A 87 -9.36 -17.76 3.43
CA LEU A 87 -8.86 -16.66 2.62
C LEU A 87 -7.36 -16.86 2.35
N LYS A 88 -6.96 -17.02 1.09
CA LYS A 88 -5.55 -17.08 0.68
C LYS A 88 -4.97 -15.66 0.59
N ILE A 89 -4.27 -15.26 1.65
CA ILE A 89 -3.69 -13.93 1.81
C ILE A 89 -2.24 -13.92 1.30
N HIS A 90 -1.95 -13.07 0.29
CA HIS A 90 -0.59 -12.74 -0.15
C HIS A 90 0.02 -11.67 0.75
N ARG A 91 1.32 -11.77 1.04
CA ARG A 91 2.07 -10.75 1.78
C ARG A 91 3.52 -10.65 1.30
N VAL A 92 4.06 -9.44 1.33
CA VAL A 92 5.51 -9.25 1.45
C VAL A 92 5.89 -9.45 2.92
N HIS A 93 7.04 -10.04 3.24
CA HIS A 93 7.61 -10.03 4.60
C HIS A 93 9.14 -10.02 4.56
N LYS A 94 9.74 -8.87 4.88
CA LYS A 94 11.19 -8.72 5.05
C LYS A 94 11.51 -8.51 6.54
N LYS A 95 12.21 -9.47 7.17
CA LYS A 95 12.71 -9.31 8.54
C LYS A 95 13.85 -8.28 8.57
N GLY A 96 13.90 -7.45 9.61
CA GLY A 96 15.04 -6.58 9.88
C GLY A 96 16.30 -7.35 10.32
N SER A 97 17.47 -6.74 10.11
CA SER A 97 18.77 -7.36 10.41
C SER A 97 19.37 -6.98 11.77
N ARG A 98 18.69 -6.13 12.55
CA ARG A 98 19.15 -5.68 13.89
C ARG A 98 18.45 -6.46 15.00
N PRO A 99 19.09 -6.69 16.16
CA PRO A 99 18.41 -7.22 17.35
C PRO A 99 17.23 -6.33 17.76
N GLY A 100 16.11 -6.96 18.16
CA GLY A 100 14.88 -6.24 18.55
C GLY A 100 14.20 -5.44 17.42
N PRO A 101 13.89 -6.06 16.26
CA PRO A 101 13.17 -5.37 15.18
C PRO A 101 11.75 -4.97 15.62
N ILE A 102 11.32 -3.74 15.30
CA ILE A 102 9.94 -3.29 15.48
C ILE A 102 9.10 -3.97 14.39
N PRO A 103 8.05 -4.74 14.74
CA PRO A 103 7.10 -5.24 13.76
C PRO A 103 6.25 -4.07 13.24
N LEU A 104 6.51 -3.65 12.01
CA LEU A 104 5.70 -2.67 11.28
C LEU A 104 4.81 -3.40 10.27
N LEU A 105 3.50 -3.34 10.48
CA LEU A 105 2.51 -3.77 9.48
C LEU A 105 2.26 -2.63 8.50
N LEU A 106 2.34 -2.86 7.19
CA LEU A 106 2.05 -1.85 6.17
C LEU A 106 0.86 -2.30 5.33
N CYS A 107 -0.28 -1.62 5.49
CA CYS A 107 -1.46 -1.78 4.66
C CYS A 107 -1.42 -0.80 3.48
N HIS A 108 -1.95 -1.22 2.32
CA HIS A 108 -2.07 -0.38 1.14
C HIS A 108 -3.54 -0.04 0.86
N GLY A 109 -3.79 1.05 0.12
CA GLY A 109 -5.13 1.45 -0.31
C GLY A 109 -5.51 0.89 -1.68
N TRP A 110 -6.52 1.52 -2.30
CA TRP A 110 -6.92 1.36 -3.69
C TRP A 110 -6.69 2.69 -4.45
N PRO A 111 -6.25 2.69 -5.73
CA PRO A 111 -5.89 1.56 -6.58
C PRO A 111 -4.43 1.11 -6.36
N GLY A 112 -3.99 1.14 -5.10
CA GLY A 112 -2.68 0.71 -4.63
C GLY A 112 -2.48 -0.80 -4.58
N SER A 113 -1.29 -1.26 -4.19
CA SER A 113 -0.99 -2.69 -4.03
C SER A 113 0.22 -2.91 -3.13
N PHE A 114 0.54 -4.18 -2.85
CA PHE A 114 1.79 -4.56 -2.18
C PHE A 114 3.05 -3.95 -2.84
N ASN A 115 2.99 -3.54 -4.11
CA ASN A 115 4.12 -2.93 -4.80
C ASN A 115 4.53 -1.57 -4.19
N GLU A 116 3.60 -0.83 -3.55
CA GLU A 116 3.89 0.47 -2.93
C GLU A 116 5.07 0.44 -1.95
N VAL A 117 5.25 -0.68 -1.24
CA VAL A 117 6.34 -0.79 -0.26
C VAL A 117 7.73 -0.99 -0.89
N ALA A 118 7.82 -1.17 -2.22
CA ALA A 118 9.08 -1.54 -2.87
C ALA A 118 10.19 -0.48 -2.70
N LYS A 119 9.83 0.81 -2.70
CA LYS A 119 10.78 1.90 -2.52
C LYS A 119 11.13 2.15 -1.04
N ILE A 120 10.26 1.79 -0.09
CA ILE A 120 10.49 1.98 1.36
C ILE A 120 11.12 0.78 2.08
N ILE A 121 10.90 -0.48 1.65
CA ILE A 121 11.49 -1.66 2.31
C ILE A 121 13.03 -1.61 2.37
N PRO A 122 13.76 -1.26 1.28
CA PRO A 122 15.21 -1.11 1.33
C PRO A 122 15.63 -0.05 2.36
N LEU A 123 14.93 1.08 2.44
CA LEU A 123 15.23 2.16 3.38
C LEU A 123 14.94 1.77 4.85
N LEU A 124 13.84 1.06 5.11
CA LEU A 124 13.46 0.58 6.44
C LEU A 124 14.41 -0.52 6.95
N THR A 125 14.94 -1.35 6.05
CA THR A 125 15.77 -2.51 6.42
C THR A 125 17.28 -2.29 6.29
N ALA A 126 17.70 -1.19 5.67
CA ALA A 126 19.10 -0.77 5.62
C ALA A 126 19.69 -0.51 7.01
N GLN A 127 20.89 -1.05 7.24
CA GLN A 127 21.70 -0.68 8.40
C GLN A 127 22.28 0.72 8.16
N THR A 128 21.80 1.70 8.92
CA THR A 128 22.40 3.05 8.95
C THR A 128 22.69 3.43 10.40
N ALA A 129 23.60 4.39 10.59
CA ALA A 129 23.93 4.92 11.91
C ALA A 129 22.72 5.58 12.63
N LYS A 130 21.64 5.88 11.88
CA LYS A 130 20.38 6.46 12.39
C LYS A 130 19.18 5.51 12.39
N SER A 131 19.28 4.27 11.87
CA SER A 131 18.08 3.42 11.71
C SER A 131 17.58 2.80 13.01
N ILE A 132 16.38 3.24 13.41
CA ILE A 132 15.47 2.58 14.33
C ILE A 132 14.90 1.29 13.69
N PRO A 133 14.51 0.26 14.47
CA PRO A 133 14.30 -1.08 13.93
C PRO A 133 12.99 -1.22 13.14
N ALA A 134 12.92 -2.22 12.25
CA ALA A 134 11.76 -2.63 11.44
C ALA A 134 11.89 -4.16 11.18
N LEU A 135 10.97 -4.97 10.63
CA LEU A 135 9.73 -4.79 9.86
C LEU A 135 8.94 -6.13 9.94
N THR A 136 7.60 -6.17 9.85
CA THR A 136 6.82 -7.40 9.55
C THR A 136 5.46 -7.04 8.92
N SER A 137 5.38 -7.13 7.60
CA SER A 137 4.16 -6.86 6.84
C SER A 137 3.25 -8.08 6.67
N LEU A 138 1.95 -7.79 6.70
CA LEU A 138 0.78 -8.55 6.25
C LEU A 138 -0.06 -7.54 5.43
N PRO A 139 -1.06 -7.94 4.63
CA PRO A 139 -2.08 -7.00 4.17
C PRO A 139 -3.23 -6.94 5.18
N HIS A 140 -3.90 -5.80 5.25
CA HIS A 140 -5.34 -5.74 5.50
C HIS A 140 -5.94 -4.70 4.55
N LEU A 141 -7.15 -4.94 4.09
CA LEU A 141 -7.88 -4.02 3.24
C LEU A 141 -8.39 -2.84 4.09
N SER A 142 -8.00 -1.61 3.73
CA SER A 142 -8.60 -0.36 4.20
C SER A 142 -8.85 0.51 2.97
N PRO A 143 -9.98 1.23 2.85
CA PRO A 143 -10.24 2.04 1.67
C PRO A 143 -9.29 3.23 1.48
N THR A 144 -8.59 3.69 2.54
CA THR A 144 -7.94 5.01 2.54
C THR A 144 -6.79 5.23 3.56
N SER A 145 -6.10 4.18 4.04
CA SER A 145 -5.03 4.36 5.06
C SER A 145 -3.91 3.33 5.08
N VAL A 146 -2.68 3.78 5.37
CA VAL A 146 -1.53 2.94 5.78
C VAL A 146 -1.63 2.68 7.29
N SER A 147 -2.62 1.89 7.69
CA SER A 147 -2.80 1.50 9.09
C SER A 147 -1.77 0.45 9.52
N LEU A 148 -0.94 0.73 10.54
CA LEU A 148 -0.05 -0.26 11.14
C LEU A 148 -0.69 -0.89 12.39
N LEU A 149 -0.92 -2.19 12.37
CA LEU A 149 -1.29 -2.98 13.55
C LEU A 149 -0.02 -3.61 14.16
N GLY A 150 0.19 -3.39 15.46
CA GLY A 150 1.17 -4.15 16.24
C GLY A 150 0.67 -5.57 16.56
N HIS A 151 1.58 -6.41 17.05
CA HIS A 151 1.28 -7.78 17.50
C HIS A 151 0.29 -7.78 18.69
N PRO A 152 -0.61 -8.77 18.84
CA PRO A 152 -1.53 -8.89 19.97
C PRO A 152 -0.81 -9.26 21.28
N SER A 153 -0.18 -8.26 21.88
CA SER A 153 0.32 -8.28 23.26
C SER A 153 0.31 -6.85 23.83
N GLN A 154 -0.90 -6.30 23.95
CA GLN A 154 -1.27 -5.04 24.61
C GLN A 154 -0.69 -3.74 23.97
N ASP A 155 -1.63 -2.85 23.61
CA ASP A 155 -1.52 -1.38 23.61
C ASP A 155 -0.90 -0.60 22.41
N LEU A 156 -0.67 -1.16 21.21
CA LEU A 156 -0.28 -0.33 20.03
C LEU A 156 -0.86 -0.75 18.64
N HIS A 157 -1.65 0.17 18.06
CA HIS A 157 -2.13 0.21 16.66
C HIS A 157 -1.94 1.60 16.03
N SER A 158 -0.70 2.00 15.73
CA SER A 158 -0.41 3.29 15.12
C SER A 158 -0.84 3.34 13.65
N SER A 159 -1.82 4.16 13.28
CA SER A 159 -2.20 4.37 11.87
C SER A 159 -1.55 5.61 11.26
N ILE A 160 -1.15 5.53 9.99
CA ILE A 160 -0.78 6.68 9.14
C ILE A 160 -1.83 6.78 8.02
N VAL A 161 -2.46 7.94 7.86
CA VAL A 161 -3.47 8.19 6.82
C VAL A 161 -2.81 8.93 5.65
N VAL A 162 -3.11 8.49 4.42
CA VAL A 162 -2.66 9.10 3.16
C VAL A 162 -3.75 8.80 2.10
N SER A 163 -4.13 9.73 1.21
CA SER A 163 -5.27 9.62 0.24
C SER A 163 -5.03 10.19 -1.19
N THR A 164 -5.65 9.60 -2.24
CA THR A 164 -5.27 9.38 -3.69
C THR A 164 -4.99 10.54 -4.70
N TYR A 165 -3.71 10.82 -5.01
CA TYR A 165 -3.23 11.44 -6.26
C TYR A 165 -1.74 11.13 -6.49
N VAL A 166 -1.36 10.50 -7.62
CA VAL A 166 0.05 10.44 -8.09
C VAL A 166 0.25 11.52 -9.16
N GLN A 167 1.35 12.27 -9.11
CA GLN A 167 1.70 13.20 -10.19
C GLN A 167 2.86 12.77 -11.09
N LEU A 168 3.59 11.70 -10.77
CA LEU A 168 4.85 11.33 -11.44
C LEU A 168 5.05 9.80 -11.50
N LEU A 169 4.32 9.11 -12.37
CA LEU A 169 4.63 7.72 -12.77
C LEU A 169 5.09 7.67 -14.22
N THR A 170 6.07 6.81 -14.52
CA THR A 170 6.39 6.43 -15.90
C THR A 170 5.30 5.52 -16.48
N ASP A 171 5.26 5.36 -17.81
CA ASP A 171 4.33 4.41 -18.45
C ASP A 171 4.54 2.98 -17.94
N ASP A 172 5.79 2.56 -17.72
CA ASP A 172 6.11 1.27 -17.11
C ASP A 172 5.56 1.13 -15.69
N GLU A 173 5.66 2.17 -14.85
CA GLU A 173 5.10 2.12 -13.50
C GLU A 173 3.56 2.04 -13.54
N ILE A 174 2.91 2.86 -14.38
CA ILE A 174 1.45 2.83 -14.57
C ILE A 174 1.00 1.43 -15.01
N LEU A 175 1.61 0.89 -16.07
CA LEU A 175 1.24 -0.40 -16.63
C LEU A 175 1.58 -1.57 -15.69
N THR A 176 2.66 -1.49 -14.92
CA THR A 176 2.98 -2.48 -13.87
C THR A 176 1.86 -2.55 -12.84
N TRP A 177 1.38 -1.40 -12.36
CA TRP A 177 0.31 -1.35 -11.38
C TRP A 177 -1.01 -1.88 -11.96
N ILE A 178 -1.40 -1.48 -13.18
CA ILE A 178 -2.60 -2.01 -13.83
C ILE A 178 -2.48 -3.52 -14.10
N SER A 179 -1.31 -4.01 -14.52
CA SER A 179 -1.06 -5.44 -14.74
C SER A 179 -1.18 -6.29 -13.47
N ILE A 180 -0.81 -5.78 -12.29
CA ILE A 180 -1.03 -6.48 -11.01
C ILE A 180 -2.53 -6.75 -10.80
N TYR A 181 -3.38 -5.75 -11.07
CA TYR A 181 -4.85 -5.90 -11.03
C TYR A 181 -5.38 -6.81 -12.14
N HIS A 182 -4.91 -6.65 -13.38
CA HIS A 182 -5.38 -7.43 -14.54
C HIS A 182 -5.07 -8.92 -14.43
N PHE A 183 -3.89 -9.27 -13.92
CA PHE A 183 -3.43 -10.66 -13.85
C PHE A 183 -3.77 -11.37 -12.53
N SER A 184 -4.22 -10.62 -11.51
CA SER A 184 -4.78 -11.15 -10.25
C SER A 184 -5.84 -12.21 -10.52
N ASP A 185 -5.78 -13.33 -9.78
CA ASP A 185 -6.79 -14.39 -9.91
C ASP A 185 -8.19 -13.94 -9.42
N ALA A 186 -8.25 -12.88 -8.60
CA ALA A 186 -9.52 -12.27 -8.19
C ALA A 186 -10.10 -11.31 -9.25
N GLY A 187 -9.32 -10.95 -10.28
CA GLY A 187 -9.66 -9.92 -11.25
C GLY A 187 -9.56 -8.48 -10.69
N PRO A 188 -9.64 -7.46 -11.57
CA PRO A 188 -9.56 -6.06 -11.15
C PRO A 188 -10.77 -5.63 -10.30
N GLU A 189 -11.97 -6.13 -10.58
CA GLU A 189 -13.22 -5.71 -9.93
C GLU A 189 -13.35 -6.16 -8.47
N ALA A 190 -12.68 -7.24 -8.06
CA ALA A 190 -12.75 -7.73 -6.68
C ALA A 190 -12.26 -6.69 -5.67
N SER A 191 -11.27 -5.87 -6.06
CA SER A 191 -10.73 -4.78 -5.25
C SER A 191 -11.77 -3.71 -4.90
N CYS A 192 -12.75 -3.48 -5.78
CA CYS A 192 -13.76 -2.44 -5.61
C CYS A 192 -14.87 -2.83 -4.62
N ARG A 193 -15.02 -4.12 -4.29
CA ARG A 193 -16.09 -4.61 -3.41
C ARG A 193 -16.06 -3.98 -2.02
N ILE A 194 -14.88 -3.66 -1.49
CA ILE A 194 -14.75 -3.01 -0.18
C ILE A 194 -15.51 -1.67 -0.09
N TYR A 195 -15.64 -0.92 -1.20
CA TYR A 195 -16.42 0.32 -1.19
C TYR A 195 -17.91 0.06 -0.97
N TYR A 196 -18.46 -1.00 -1.56
CA TYR A 196 -19.83 -1.43 -1.32
C TYR A 196 -20.00 -1.90 0.13
N GLU A 197 -19.14 -2.80 0.61
CA GLU A 197 -19.22 -3.34 1.97
C GLU A 197 -19.09 -2.21 3.02
N ASN A 198 -18.16 -1.28 2.83
CA ASN A 198 -17.97 -0.14 3.72
C ASN A 198 -19.19 0.80 3.74
N ALA A 199 -19.80 1.08 2.58
CA ALA A 199 -20.98 1.93 2.47
C ALA A 199 -22.24 1.31 3.10
N HIS A 200 -22.32 -0.03 3.20
CA HIS A 200 -23.45 -0.76 3.77
C HIS A 200 -23.17 -1.35 5.16
N SER A 201 -21.96 -1.17 5.70
CA SER A 201 -21.60 -1.70 7.01
C SER A 201 -22.20 -0.85 8.14
N PRO A 202 -22.96 -1.44 9.09
CA PRO A 202 -23.39 -0.73 10.29
C PRO A 202 -22.21 -0.40 11.23
N SER A 203 -20.99 -0.86 10.89
CA SER A 203 -19.80 -0.82 11.74
C SER A 203 -19.02 0.49 11.68
N ALA A 204 -19.44 1.49 10.90
CA ALA A 204 -18.75 2.79 10.84
C ALA A 204 -18.53 3.42 12.23
N LYS A 205 -19.49 3.23 13.15
CA LYS A 205 -19.38 3.66 14.56
C LYS A 205 -18.27 2.97 15.36
N LYS A 206 -17.84 1.75 15.00
CA LYS A 206 -16.78 1.02 15.73
C LYS A 206 -15.38 1.59 15.48
N VAL A 207 -15.16 2.31 14.37
CA VAL A 207 -13.84 2.89 14.07
C VAL A 207 -13.45 3.94 15.10
N GLU A 208 -14.43 4.71 15.61
CA GLU A 208 -14.23 5.63 16.73
C GLU A 208 -13.87 4.89 18.02
N GLU A 209 -14.51 3.75 18.30
CA GLU A 209 -14.24 2.92 19.48
C GLU A 209 -12.81 2.32 19.48
N TYR A 210 -12.26 1.98 18.31
CA TYR A 210 -10.92 1.37 18.21
C TYR A 210 -9.75 2.36 18.35
N ASN A 211 -9.94 3.64 18.00
CA ASN A 211 -8.82 4.60 17.89
C ASN A 211 -8.48 5.32 19.20
N LEU A 212 -9.45 5.51 20.11
CA LEU A 212 -9.31 6.43 21.25
C LEU A 212 -8.20 6.07 22.26
N GLY A 213 -7.81 4.80 22.35
CA GLY A 213 -6.76 4.35 23.25
C GLY A 213 -5.34 4.44 22.68
N VAL A 214 -5.16 4.82 21.41
CA VAL A 214 -3.97 4.42 20.64
C VAL A 214 -3.15 5.59 20.12
N LYS A 215 -1.83 5.47 20.24
CA LYS A 215 -0.86 6.46 19.78
C LYS A 215 -0.89 6.65 18.27
N LEU A 216 -1.27 7.85 17.85
CA LEU A 216 -1.43 8.26 16.46
C LEU A 216 -0.21 9.04 15.95
N GLY A 217 0.15 8.83 14.69
CA GLY A 217 1.17 9.62 13.98
C GLY A 217 0.63 10.07 12.63
N VAL A 218 0.69 11.36 12.33
CA VAL A 218 0.18 11.94 11.09
C VAL A 218 1.32 12.57 10.29
N SER A 219 1.42 12.20 9.01
CA SER A 219 2.36 12.78 8.05
C SER A 219 1.54 13.36 6.89
N THR A 220 1.48 14.68 6.79
CA THR A 220 0.59 15.37 5.84
C THR A 220 1.38 15.82 4.61
N PHE A 221 0.95 15.36 3.44
CA PHE A 221 1.57 15.67 2.15
C PHE A 221 0.68 16.64 1.35
N PRO A 222 1.24 17.66 0.67
CA PRO A 222 0.47 18.80 0.14
C PRO A 222 -0.35 18.49 -1.13
N LYS A 223 -0.22 17.29 -1.71
CA LYS A 223 -1.00 16.83 -2.87
C LYS A 223 -1.84 15.59 -2.56
N ASP A 224 -2.06 15.32 -1.28
CA ASP A 224 -3.01 14.32 -0.79
C ASP A 224 -4.46 14.78 -1.04
N LEU A 225 -5.41 13.86 -1.21
CA LEU A 225 -6.84 14.21 -1.36
C LEU A 225 -7.43 14.81 -0.09
N LEU A 226 -6.99 14.38 1.10
CA LEU A 226 -7.62 14.69 2.37
C LEU A 226 -6.62 15.24 3.39
N MET A 227 -6.29 16.52 3.24
CA MET A 227 -5.50 17.25 4.24
C MET A 227 -6.37 17.60 5.46
N SER A 228 -6.26 16.80 6.52
CA SER A 228 -6.87 17.14 7.81
C SER A 228 -6.05 18.19 8.55
N PRO A 229 -6.69 19.22 9.15
CA PRO A 229 -5.98 20.16 10.01
C PRO A 229 -5.58 19.50 11.32
N SER A 230 -4.47 19.95 11.94
CA SER A 230 -3.94 19.43 13.22
C SER A 230 -5.02 19.28 14.30
N SER A 231 -5.91 20.29 14.43
CA SER A 231 -7.02 20.27 15.39
C SER A 231 -8.02 19.12 15.17
N HIS A 232 -8.22 18.66 13.93
CA HIS A 232 -9.02 17.47 13.65
C HIS A 232 -8.24 16.19 13.97
N CYS A 233 -6.96 16.11 13.58
CA CYS A 233 -6.10 14.97 13.91
C CYS A 233 -6.00 14.72 15.42
N GLN A 234 -5.98 15.77 16.24
CA GLN A 234 -6.00 15.71 17.71
C GLN A 234 -7.31 15.14 18.28
N THR A 235 -8.42 15.14 17.53
CA THR A 235 -9.69 14.51 17.97
C THR A 235 -9.75 13.00 17.70
N LEU A 236 -8.82 12.46 16.89
CA LEU A 236 -8.83 11.05 16.51
C LEU A 236 -8.20 10.12 17.56
N GLY A 237 -7.40 10.66 18.48
CA GLY A 237 -6.73 9.90 19.55
C GLY A 237 -5.43 10.57 20.04
N PRO A 238 -4.66 9.90 20.90
CA PRO A 238 -3.35 10.36 21.39
C PRO A 238 -2.32 10.64 20.27
N LEU A 239 -2.33 11.84 19.69
CA LEU A 239 -1.40 12.27 18.65
C LEU A 239 0.01 12.50 19.24
N VAL A 240 0.95 11.59 18.91
CA VAL A 240 2.34 11.61 19.40
C VAL A 240 3.36 12.03 18.34
N PHE A 241 2.93 12.14 17.09
CA PHE A 241 3.74 12.64 15.98
C PHE A 241 2.83 13.37 14.99
N GLU A 242 3.19 14.59 14.60
CA GLU A 242 2.56 15.29 13.48
C GLU A 242 3.65 15.99 12.67
N LYS A 243 3.58 15.91 11.34
CA LYS A 243 4.48 16.64 10.45
C LYS A 243 3.82 16.98 9.12
N TRP A 244 4.06 18.21 8.67
CA TRP A 244 3.68 18.70 7.35
C TRP A 244 4.90 18.71 6.43
N HIS A 245 4.71 18.32 5.17
CA HIS A 245 5.75 18.29 4.14
C HIS A 245 5.51 19.34 3.05
N ASP A 246 6.57 19.72 2.33
CA ASP A 246 6.55 20.67 1.22
C ASP A 246 6.32 20.01 -0.15
N ARG A 247 6.40 18.67 -0.22
CA ARG A 247 6.20 17.86 -1.44
C ARG A 247 5.65 16.46 -1.12
N GLY A 248 5.16 15.79 -2.17
CA GLY A 248 4.50 14.48 -2.12
C GLY A 248 2.98 14.58 -2.26
N GLY A 249 2.37 13.53 -2.81
CA GLY A 249 0.93 13.27 -2.82
C GLY A 249 0.57 12.02 -2.02
N HIS A 250 -0.45 11.31 -2.48
CA HIS A 250 -1.00 10.14 -1.78
C HIS A 250 0.01 9.03 -1.55
N PHE A 251 0.71 8.67 -2.62
CA PHE A 251 1.45 7.42 -2.65
C PHE A 251 2.82 7.73 -2.06
N ALA A 252 2.85 8.26 -0.83
CA ALA A 252 4.06 8.78 -0.19
C ALA A 252 5.16 7.72 -0.07
N ALA A 253 4.78 6.44 0.08
CA ALA A 253 5.68 5.29 0.02
C ALA A 253 6.36 5.09 -1.34
N TRP A 254 5.78 5.64 -2.42
CA TRP A 254 6.26 5.55 -3.79
C TRP A 254 6.85 6.86 -4.35
N GLU A 255 6.25 8.00 -3.99
CA GLU A 255 6.58 9.34 -4.46
C GLU A 255 7.70 10.00 -3.64
N VAL A 256 7.68 9.82 -2.31
CA VAL A 256 8.61 10.45 -1.36
C VAL A 256 9.07 9.46 -0.27
N PRO A 257 9.56 8.26 -0.67
CA PRO A 257 9.83 7.14 0.24
C PRO A 257 10.78 7.53 1.38
N GLU A 258 11.74 8.42 1.13
CA GLU A 258 12.69 8.94 2.12
C GLU A 258 12.04 9.80 3.21
N LEU A 259 11.00 10.57 2.88
CA LEU A 259 10.29 11.40 3.85
C LEU A 259 9.42 10.54 4.77
N LEU A 260 8.63 9.62 4.19
CA LEU A 260 7.79 8.71 4.96
C LEU A 260 8.61 7.79 5.88
N VAL A 261 9.77 7.30 5.40
CA VAL A 261 10.64 6.42 6.21
C VAL A 261 11.35 7.18 7.33
N GLU A 262 11.71 8.45 7.14
CA GLU A 262 12.26 9.25 8.24
C GLU A 262 11.20 9.55 9.31
N ASP A 263 9.96 9.83 8.91
CA ASP A 263 8.86 10.08 9.84
C ASP A 263 8.50 8.84 10.67
N LEU A 264 8.41 7.67 10.01
CA LEU A 264 8.29 6.36 10.68
C LEU A 264 9.41 6.17 11.72
N ARG A 265 10.67 6.44 11.37
CA ARG A 265 11.79 6.34 12.31
C ARG A 265 11.65 7.31 13.48
N VAL A 266 11.34 8.58 13.22
CA VAL A 266 11.20 9.60 14.28
C VAL A 266 10.10 9.22 15.26
N MET A 267 8.92 8.83 14.77
CA MET A 267 7.79 8.41 15.60
C MET A 267 8.16 7.18 16.46
N PHE A 268 8.46 6.04 15.85
CA PHE A 268 8.71 4.80 16.59
C PHE A 268 10.00 4.87 17.42
N GLY A 269 11.01 5.60 16.94
CA GLY A 269 12.26 5.81 17.66
C GLY A 269 12.12 6.71 18.88
N GLY A 270 11.22 7.69 18.83
CA GLY A 270 10.78 8.44 20.01
C GLY A 270 10.16 7.51 21.05
N LEU A 271 9.19 6.70 20.64
CA LEU A 271 8.46 5.78 21.54
C LEU A 271 9.35 4.70 22.19
N VAL A 272 10.36 4.19 21.49
CA VAL A 272 11.36 3.29 22.10
C VAL A 272 12.22 4.02 23.13
N LYS A 273 12.66 5.26 22.84
CA LYS A 273 13.50 6.06 23.73
C LYS A 273 12.78 6.53 24.99
N SER A 274 11.49 6.87 24.89
CA SER A 274 10.65 7.22 26.04
C SER A 274 10.28 5.99 26.90
N GLY A 275 10.59 4.78 26.43
CA GLY A 275 10.21 3.54 27.09
C GLY A 275 8.72 3.21 27.00
N GLU A 276 7.99 3.93 26.15
CA GLU A 276 6.55 3.76 25.94
C GLU A 276 6.23 2.68 24.89
N LEU A 277 7.23 2.25 24.12
CA LEU A 277 7.17 1.08 23.25
C LEU A 277 8.17 0.04 23.74
N LYS A 278 7.66 -0.99 24.42
CA LYS A 278 8.46 -2.11 24.95
C LYS A 278 8.10 -3.39 24.20
N PHE A 279 9.07 -3.97 23.51
CA PHE A 279 8.92 -5.33 22.99
C PHE A 279 9.28 -6.33 24.08
N ALA A 280 8.32 -7.18 24.44
CA ALA A 280 8.65 -8.41 25.14
C ALA A 280 9.58 -9.22 24.23
N GLY A 281 10.84 -9.35 24.62
CA GLY A 281 11.79 -10.17 23.88
C GLY A 281 11.31 -11.61 23.89
N HIS A 282 10.89 -12.12 22.73
CA HIS A 282 10.67 -13.55 22.56
C HIS A 282 12.00 -14.28 22.86
N LYS A 283 11.97 -15.11 23.90
CA LYS A 283 12.98 -16.15 24.15
C LYS A 283 12.83 -17.27 23.14
#